data_AF-A0A2A7AXL7-F1
#
_entry.id   AF-A0A2A7AXL7-F1
#
_cell.length_a   1.000
_cell.length_b   1.000
_cell.length_c   1.000
_cell.angle_alpha   90.00
_cell.angle_beta   90.00
_cell.angle_gamma   90.00
#
_symmetry.space_group_name_H-M   'P 1'
#
loop_
_entity.id
_entity.type
_entity.pdbx_description
1 polymer ?
#
loop_
_entity_poly.entity_id
_entity_poly.type
_entity_poly.pdbx_seq_one_letter_code
_entity_poly.pdbx_strand_id
1 'polypeptide(L)'
;MNENMVYGTLADGTSLGSLKLNGNNFISTTEVTKEMFEDNLTEVTIEGGGTIEKHENMELVQISKMGEEWWFILRDIPAEELEQMALKAQLDYLSMMVDPEL
;
A
#
# COMPACT_ATOMS: atom_id res chain seq x y z
N MET A 1 21.71 1.27 -13.51
CA MET A 1 20.27 1.38 -13.17
C MET A 1 19.53 1.50 -14.48
N ASN A 2 18.50 0.68 -14.74
CA ASN A 2 17.63 0.91 -15.89
C ASN A 2 16.82 2.18 -15.59
N GLU A 3 16.81 3.13 -16.52
CA GLU A 3 16.26 4.49 -16.31
C GLU A 3 14.75 4.52 -16.02
N ASN A 4 14.05 3.39 -16.16
CA ASN A 4 12.58 3.27 -16.01
C ASN A 4 12.13 2.28 -14.91
N MET A 5 13.04 1.81 -14.05
CA MET A 5 12.70 0.88 -12.96
C MET A 5 12.73 1.59 -11.61
N VAL A 6 11.77 1.21 -10.76
CA VAL A 6 11.69 1.65 -9.37
C VAL A 6 11.81 0.45 -8.41
N TYR A 7 12.16 0.73 -7.17
CA TYR A 7 12.29 -0.24 -6.09
C TYR A 7 11.42 0.22 -4.93
N GLY A 8 10.60 -0.68 -4.40
CA GLY A 8 9.79 -0.44 -3.22
C GLY A 8 10.46 -1.02 -1.98
N THR A 9 10.34 -0.34 -0.83
CA THR A 9 10.66 -0.90 0.49
C THR A 9 9.45 -0.69 1.39
N LEU A 10 8.95 -1.77 1.98
CA LEU A 10 7.83 -1.78 2.92
C LEU A 10 8.30 -1.49 4.35
N ALA A 11 7.35 -1.24 5.27
CA ALA A 11 7.65 -0.84 6.64
C ALA A 11 8.50 -1.86 7.42
N ASP A 12 8.34 -3.16 7.15
CA ASP A 12 9.14 -4.24 7.75
C ASP A 12 10.54 -4.42 7.10
N GLY A 13 10.87 -3.59 6.10
CA GLY A 13 12.10 -3.69 5.32
C GLY A 13 12.02 -4.63 4.12
N THR A 14 10.87 -5.27 3.86
CA THR A 14 10.66 -6.10 2.67
C THR A 14 10.87 -5.27 1.40
N SER A 15 11.78 -5.72 0.54
CA SER A 15 12.09 -5.06 -0.72
C SER A 15 11.28 -5.64 -1.87
N LEU A 16 10.58 -4.77 -2.61
CA LEU A 16 9.89 -5.05 -3.86
C LEU A 16 10.80 -4.62 -5.02
N GLY A 17 11.49 -5.58 -5.64
CA GLY A 17 12.54 -5.31 -6.61
C GLY A 17 12.07 -5.07 -8.05
N SER A 18 12.77 -4.18 -8.76
CA SER A 18 12.71 -4.00 -10.23
C SER A 18 11.31 -3.82 -10.80
N LEU A 19 10.52 -2.96 -10.15
CA LEU A 19 9.16 -2.63 -10.55
C LEU A 19 9.18 -1.72 -11.79
N LYS A 20 8.32 -1.99 -12.75
CA LYS A 20 7.99 -1.06 -13.84
C LYS A 20 6.74 -0.26 -13.47
N LEU A 21 6.66 0.98 -13.93
CA LEU A 21 5.49 1.84 -13.78
C LEU A 21 4.70 1.92 -15.10
N ASN A 22 3.38 1.76 -15.01
CA ASN A 22 2.45 1.99 -16.12
C ASN A 22 1.22 2.76 -15.62
N GLY A 23 1.27 4.09 -15.72
CA GLY A 23 0.33 4.97 -15.01
C GLY A 23 0.49 4.79 -13.51
N ASN A 24 -0.58 4.39 -12.82
CA ASN A 24 -0.58 4.14 -11.37
C ASN A 24 -0.32 2.66 -11.01
N ASN A 25 -0.01 1.80 -12.00
CA ASN A 25 0.28 0.39 -11.75
C ASN A 25 1.78 0.16 -11.61
N PHE A 26 2.14 -0.54 -10.54
CA PHE A 26 3.42 -1.20 -10.39
C PHE A 26 3.35 -2.59 -10.99
N ILE A 27 4.39 -2.97 -11.72
CA ILE A 27 4.48 -4.27 -12.38
C ILE A 27 5.78 -4.95 -11.93
N SER A 28 5.64 -6.08 -11.25
CA SER A 28 6.74 -6.92 -10.78
C SER A 28 6.84 -8.20 -11.60
N THR A 29 8.04 -8.62 -11.96
CA THR A 29 8.31 -9.98 -12.48
C THR A 29 8.60 -10.98 -11.36
N THR A 30 8.73 -10.49 -10.13
CA THR A 30 8.86 -11.32 -8.92
C THR A 30 7.49 -11.48 -8.30
N GLU A 31 7.25 -12.60 -7.64
CA GLU A 31 5.99 -12.83 -6.93
C GLU A 31 5.73 -11.75 -5.89
N VAL A 32 4.52 -11.20 -5.94
CA VAL A 32 4.01 -10.22 -4.98
C VAL A 32 2.64 -10.71 -4.58
N THR A 33 2.42 -10.95 -3.29
CA THR A 33 1.14 -11.42 -2.78
C THR A 33 0.48 -10.36 -1.90
N LYS A 34 -0.83 -10.51 -1.65
CA LYS A 34 -1.57 -9.55 -0.84
C LYS A 34 -0.99 -9.48 0.58
N GLU A 35 -0.60 -10.62 1.12
CA GLU A 35 -0.08 -10.82 2.47
C GLU A 35 1.22 -10.02 2.72
N MET A 36 2.01 -9.75 1.68
CA MET A 36 3.21 -8.92 1.81
C MET A 36 2.89 -7.49 2.26
N PHE A 37 1.69 -7.00 1.94
CA PHE A 37 1.25 -5.62 2.24
C PHE A 37 0.43 -5.51 3.53
N GLU A 38 -0.01 -6.62 4.11
CA GLU A 38 -0.79 -6.60 5.36
C GLU A 38 0.07 -6.02 6.48
N ASP A 39 -0.44 -4.98 7.15
CA ASP A 39 0.24 -4.20 8.20
C ASP A 39 1.59 -3.55 7.80
N ASN A 40 1.94 -3.57 6.51
CA ASN A 40 3.26 -3.19 6.00
C ASN A 40 3.27 -1.91 5.15
N LEU A 41 2.15 -1.20 5.09
CA LEU A 41 1.96 0.01 4.29
C LEU A 41 1.98 1.32 5.10
N THR A 42 2.35 1.27 6.38
CA THR A 42 2.45 2.48 7.22
C THR A 42 3.58 3.40 6.77
N GLU A 43 4.68 2.83 6.25
CA GLU A 43 5.78 3.55 5.61
C GLU A 43 6.19 2.76 4.36
N VAL A 44 6.19 3.43 3.20
CA VAL A 44 6.65 2.85 1.94
C VAL A 44 7.65 3.81 1.30
N THR A 45 8.82 3.30 0.94
CA THR A 45 9.81 4.06 0.17
C THR A 45 9.83 3.56 -1.26
N ILE A 46 9.73 4.47 -2.23
CA ILE A 46 9.82 4.19 -3.67
C ILE A 46 11.04 4.93 -4.21
N GLU A 47 12.01 4.17 -4.75
CA GLU A 47 13.28 4.71 -5.26
C GLU A 47 13.45 4.39 -6.73
N GLY A 48 13.75 5.39 -7.56
CA GLY A 48 14.02 5.18 -8.98
C GLY A 48 14.14 6.50 -9.74
N GLY A 49 14.71 6.47 -10.95
CA GLY A 49 14.84 7.68 -11.78
C GLY A 49 15.67 8.83 -11.14
N GLY A 50 16.41 8.57 -10.06
CA GLY A 50 17.15 9.57 -9.31
C GLY A 50 16.37 10.24 -8.17
N THR A 51 15.12 9.83 -7.92
CA THR A 51 14.32 10.30 -6.79
C THR A 51 14.12 9.20 -5.75
N ILE A 52 13.87 9.63 -4.51
CA ILE A 52 13.45 8.80 -3.39
C ILE A 52 12.19 9.46 -2.87
N GLU A 53 11.07 8.74 -2.95
CA GLU A 53 9.77 9.17 -2.47
C GLU A 53 9.39 8.33 -1.25
N LYS A 54 8.92 9.02 -0.21
CA LYS A 54 8.46 8.39 1.03
C LYS A 54 6.98 8.67 1.18
N HIS A 55 6.23 7.60 1.42
CA HIS A 55 4.80 7.61 1.58
C HIS A 55 4.45 7.13 2.97
N GLU A 56 3.61 7.90 3.66
CA GLU A 56 3.08 7.55 4.97
C GLU A 56 1.65 7.09 4.81
N ASN A 57 1.34 5.89 5.32
CA ASN A 57 0.00 5.28 5.28
C ASN A 57 -0.56 5.15 3.86
N MET A 58 -0.10 4.13 3.14
CA MET A 58 -0.70 3.72 1.87
C MET A 58 -1.72 2.61 2.07
N GLU A 59 -2.51 2.35 1.02
CA GLU A 59 -3.31 1.13 0.91
C GLU A 59 -3.04 0.41 -0.41
N LEU A 60 -3.25 -0.91 -0.39
CA LEU A 60 -3.29 -1.72 -1.58
C LEU A 60 -4.70 -1.66 -2.19
N VAL A 61 -4.84 -0.92 -3.29
CA VAL A 61 -6.12 -0.76 -4.00
C VAL A 61 -6.45 -2.03 -4.78
N GLN A 62 -5.46 -2.63 -5.43
CA GLN A 62 -5.62 -3.84 -6.22
C GLN A 62 -4.31 -4.60 -6.34
N ILE A 63 -4.40 -5.93 -6.43
CA ILE A 63 -3.33 -6.81 -6.91
C ILE A 63 -3.90 -7.88 -7.85
N SER A 64 -3.19 -8.21 -8.93
CA SER A 64 -3.60 -9.24 -9.89
C SER A 64 -2.39 -9.85 -10.59
N LYS A 65 -2.42 -11.17 -10.80
CA LYS A 65 -1.41 -11.89 -11.59
C LYS A 65 -1.80 -11.91 -13.07
N MET A 66 -0.93 -11.40 -13.94
CA MET A 66 -1.10 -11.32 -15.39
C MET A 66 0.03 -12.09 -16.08
N GLY A 67 -0.19 -13.39 -16.33
CA GLY A 67 0.85 -14.27 -16.85
C GLY A 67 1.98 -14.47 -15.84
N GLU A 68 3.18 -14.00 -16.18
CA GLU A 68 4.38 -14.06 -15.32
C GLU A 68 4.60 -12.78 -14.51
N GLU A 69 3.78 -11.74 -14.73
CA GLU A 69 3.89 -10.46 -14.03
C GLU A 69 2.80 -10.28 -12.98
N TRP A 70 3.12 -9.56 -11.91
CA TRP A 70 2.22 -9.16 -10.84
C TRP A 70 1.98 -7.66 -10.91
N TRP A 71 0.72 -7.28 -11.05
CA TRP A 71 0.28 -5.91 -11.24
C TRP A 71 -0.43 -5.46 -9.97
N PHE A 72 -0.01 -4.34 -9.40
CA PHE A 72 -0.61 -3.82 -8.17
C PHE A 72 -0.63 -2.29 -8.15
N ILE A 73 -1.57 -1.74 -7.38
CA ILE A 73 -1.77 -0.30 -7.21
C ILE A 73 -1.69 0.02 -5.72
N LEU A 74 -0.79 0.93 -5.38
CA LEU A 74 -0.73 1.57 -4.06
C LEU A 74 -1.25 3.00 -4.16
N ARG A 75 -1.95 3.46 -3.13
CA ARG A 75 -2.49 4.81 -3.02
C ARG A 75 -2.18 5.38 -1.64
N ASP A 76 -1.71 6.63 -1.57
CA ASP A 76 -1.63 7.37 -0.32
C ASP A 76 -3.03 7.57 0.28
N ILE A 77 -3.18 7.29 1.57
CA ILE A 77 -4.39 7.63 2.31
C ILE A 77 -4.18 9.06 2.88
N PRO A 78 -4.97 10.06 2.45
CA PRO A 78 -4.82 11.41 2.98
C PRO A 78 -5.08 11.47 4.49
N ALA A 79 -4.42 12.38 5.20
CA ALA A 79 -4.58 12.54 6.64
C ALA A 79 -6.05 12.75 7.08
N GLU A 80 -6.82 13.52 6.29
CA GLU A 80 -8.26 13.70 6.54
C GLU A 80 -9.04 12.38 6.45
N GLU A 81 -8.70 11.50 5.51
CA GLU A 81 -9.32 10.19 5.38
C GLU A 81 -8.95 9.29 6.58
N LEU A 82 -7.70 9.32 7.04
CA LEU A 82 -7.27 8.63 8.25
C LEU A 82 -8.02 9.10 9.51
N GLU A 83 -8.18 10.42 9.67
CA GLU A 83 -8.94 10.99 10.79
C GLU A 83 -10.41 10.55 10.75
N GLN A 84 -11.03 10.55 9.57
CA GLN A 84 -12.41 10.06 9.40
C GLN A 84 -12.53 8.57 9.72
N MET A 85 -11.57 7.73 9.29
CA MET A 85 -11.54 6.31 9.64
C MET A 85 -11.41 6.11 11.15
N ALA A 86 -10.52 6.86 11.81
CA ALA A 86 -10.33 6.79 13.27
C ALA A 86 -11.57 7.25 14.04
N LEU A 87 -12.24 8.31 13.58
CA LEU A 87 -13.49 8.79 14.19
C LEU A 87 -14.62 7.76 14.02
N LYS A 88 -14.75 7.18 12.83
CA LYS A 88 -15.75 6.14 12.56
C LYS A 88 -15.53 4.91 13.43
N ALA A 89 -14.29 4.44 13.56
CA ALA A 89 -13.96 3.29 14.42
C ALA A 89 -14.32 3.55 15.90
N GLN A 90 -14.09 4.77 16.41
CA GLN A 90 -14.51 5.16 17.75
C GLN A 90 -16.03 5.17 17.90
N LEU A 91 -16.76 5.66 16.90
CA LEU A 91 -18.23 5.66 16.91
C LEU A 91 -18.80 4.24 16.86
N ASP A 92 -18.23 3.35 16.03
CA ASP A 92 -18.63 1.95 15.93
C ASP A 92 -18.39 1.22 17.26
N TYR A 93 -17.23 1.45 17.90
CA TYR A 93 -16.92 0.92 19.23
C TYR A 93 -17.94 1.39 20.28
N LEU A 94 -18.25 2.68 20.33
CA LEU A 94 -19.27 3.22 21.24
C LEU A 94 -20.65 2.63 20.96
N SER A 95 -21.02 2.45 19.70
CA SER A 95 -22.32 1.87 19.31
C SER A 95 -22.44 0.42 19.78
N MET A 96 -21.37 -0.38 19.68
CA MET A 96 -21.34 -1.75 20.22
C MET A 96 -21.40 -1.80 21.76
N MET A 97 -20.95 -0.75 22.46
CA MET A 97 -21.05 -0.67 23.92
C MET A 97 -22.41 -0.16 24.42
N VAL A 98 -23.11 0.64 23.62
CA VAL A 98 -24.39 1.28 23.99
C VAL A 98 -25.59 0.41 23.64
N ASP A 99 -25.41 -0.68 22.90
CA ASP A 99 -26.44 -1.65 22.53
C ASP A 99 -26.32 -2.95 23.35
N PRO A 100 -26.76 -3.00 24.63
CA PRO A 100 -26.65 -4.23 25.43
C PRO A 100 -27.76 -5.26 25.15
N GLU A 101 -28.86 -4.96 24.47
CA GLU A 101 -29.95 -5.94 24.20
C GLU A 101 -31.09 -5.35 23.35
N LEU A 102 -31.51 -6.10 22.32
CA LEU A 102 -32.91 -6.23 21.90
C LEU A 102 -33.19 -7.66 21.43
#